data_AF-A0A7D9LD37-F1
#
_entry.id   AF-A0A7D9LD37-F1
#
_cell.length_a   1.000
_cell.length_b   1.000
_cell.length_c   1.000
_cell.angle_alpha   90.00
_cell.angle_beta   90.00
_cell.angle_gamma   90.00
#
_symmetry.space_group_name_H-M   'P 1'
#
loop_
_entity.id
_entity.type
_entity.pdbx_description
1 polymer ?
#
loop_
_entity_poly.entity_id
_entity_poly.type
_entity_poly.pdbx_seq_one_letter_code
_entity_poly.pdbx_strand_id
1 'polypeptide(L)'
;MFNFCNLQYFSSTLFNEYQKLYIIPTIHEFWEQHKQQLWSEKAGKDVILSGDGRNDSPGHSAQYCTYSLADMQDNAILQMNVVDVREASGKSNNMERIGFERGMDALHMESPIIVKEVVTDGHLEIASVMKKAEKYRNVGHHLAIINVWHGGKIIAKKVNDVAKAKNNEQLKLWAPSIRNHFWYCSKTCNNDGS
;
A
#
# COMPACT_ATOMS: atom_id res chain seq x y z
N MET A 1 -17.10 1.46 39.50
CA MET A 1 -15.70 1.89 39.73
C MET A 1 -15.52 3.38 39.47
N PHE A 2 -15.94 3.93 38.32
CA PHE A 2 -15.76 5.36 37.98
C PHE A 2 -16.61 6.36 38.79
N ASN A 3 -17.85 6.04 39.16
CA ASN A 3 -18.70 6.91 40.01
C ASN A 3 -18.12 7.13 41.43
N PHE A 4 -17.23 6.25 41.89
CA PHE A 4 -16.59 6.38 43.20
C PHE A 4 -15.50 7.47 43.20
N CYS A 5 -14.95 7.81 42.03
CA CYS A 5 -13.86 8.78 41.87
C CYS A 5 -14.35 10.17 41.41
N ASN A 6 -15.67 10.41 41.32
CA ASN A 6 -16.26 11.66 40.83
C ASN A 6 -15.68 12.17 39.49
N LEU A 7 -15.27 11.24 38.62
CA LEU A 7 -14.76 11.55 37.29
C LEU A 7 -15.96 11.70 36.33
N GLN A 8 -16.11 12.89 35.73
CA GLN A 8 -17.05 13.05 34.62
C GLN A 8 -16.55 12.24 33.42
N TYR A 9 -17.33 11.27 32.99
CA TYR A 9 -17.06 10.46 31.80
C TYR A 9 -17.99 10.89 30.66
N PHE A 10 -17.42 11.05 29.47
CA PHE A 10 -18.19 11.21 28.24
C PHE A 10 -18.88 9.89 27.93
N SER A 11 -20.21 9.84 27.94
CA SER A 11 -20.93 8.63 27.49
C SER A 11 -20.48 8.25 26.08
N SER A 12 -20.55 6.96 25.72
CA SER A 12 -20.18 6.54 24.37
C SER A 12 -20.99 7.27 23.29
N THR A 13 -22.25 7.61 23.58
CA THR A 13 -23.09 8.44 22.72
C THR A 13 -22.49 9.83 22.54
N LEU A 14 -22.17 10.51 23.65
CA LEU A 14 -21.61 11.85 23.62
C LEU A 14 -20.24 11.86 22.91
N PHE A 15 -19.38 10.87 23.19
CA PHE A 15 -18.11 10.71 22.51
C PHE A 15 -18.27 10.59 20.98
N ASN A 16 -19.20 9.74 20.53
CA ASN A 16 -19.47 9.54 19.11
C ASN A 16 -20.08 10.80 18.45
N GLU A 17 -20.94 11.53 19.15
CA GLU A 17 -21.48 12.82 18.68
C GLU A 17 -20.37 13.85 18.52
N TYR A 18 -19.49 13.99 19.51
CA TYR A 18 -18.33 14.88 19.43
C TYR A 18 -17.39 14.50 18.29
N GLN A 19 -17.13 13.21 18.10
CA GLN A 19 -16.33 12.73 16.98
C GLN A 19 -16.94 13.12 15.63
N LYS A 20 -18.25 12.88 15.46
CA LYS A 20 -18.95 13.19 14.21
C LYS A 20 -19.06 14.69 13.92
N LEU A 21 -19.33 15.49 14.95
CA LEU A 21 -19.62 16.92 14.78
C LEU A 21 -18.37 17.78 14.68
N TYR A 22 -17.29 17.42 15.39
CA TYR A 22 -16.13 18.30 15.53
C TYR A 22 -14.84 17.65 15.07
N ILE A 23 -14.55 16.43 15.55
CA ILE A 23 -13.21 15.85 15.37
C ILE A 23 -13.01 15.37 13.93
N ILE A 24 -13.92 14.54 13.41
CA ILE A 24 -13.80 13.97 12.06
C ILE A 24 -13.82 15.06 10.98
N PRO A 25 -14.72 16.05 10.99
CA PRO A 25 -14.71 17.13 10.00
C PRO A 25 -13.41 17.92 10.01
N THR A 26 -12.89 18.25 11.20
CA THR A 26 -11.63 19.00 11.34
C THR A 26 -10.43 18.22 10.81
N ILE A 27 -10.34 16.92 11.14
CA ILE A 27 -9.27 16.05 10.62
C ILE A 27 -9.38 15.91 9.10
N HIS A 28 -10.59 15.73 8.58
CA HIS A 28 -10.83 15.61 7.15
C HIS A 28 -10.44 16.90 6.41
N GLU A 29 -10.84 18.06 6.92
CA GLU A 29 -10.46 19.35 6.35
C GLU A 29 -8.94 19.54 6.33
N PHE A 30 -8.26 19.25 7.45
CA PHE A 30 -6.81 19.32 7.52
C PHE A 30 -6.12 18.38 6.51
N TRP A 31 -6.62 17.14 6.41
CA TRP A 31 -6.10 16.16 5.45
C TRP A 31 -6.29 16.63 4.01
N GLU A 32 -7.48 17.11 3.65
CA GLU A 32 -7.76 17.59 2.29
C GLU A 32 -6.89 18.79 1.93
N GLN A 33 -6.70 19.74 2.86
CA GLN A 33 -5.78 20.88 2.65
C GLN A 33 -4.34 20.41 2.43
N HIS A 34 -3.84 19.51 3.28
CA HIS A 34 -2.48 18.97 3.16
C HIS A 34 -2.29 18.22 1.84
N LYS A 35 -3.26 17.38 1.47
CA LYS A 35 -3.25 16.64 0.21
C LYS A 35 -3.22 17.58 -1.00
N GLN A 36 -4.07 18.61 -1.04
CA GLN A 36 -4.10 19.58 -2.14
C GLN A 36 -2.79 20.36 -2.26
N GLN A 37 -2.16 20.69 -1.13
CA GLN A 37 -0.83 21.29 -1.12
C GLN A 37 0.20 20.35 -1.76
N LEU A 38 0.27 19.08 -1.33
CA LEU A 38 1.18 18.10 -1.89
C LEU A 38 0.94 17.90 -3.40
N TRP A 39 -0.33 17.83 -3.83
CA TRP A 39 -0.67 17.72 -5.25
C TRP A 39 -0.17 18.92 -6.06
N SER A 40 -0.29 20.13 -5.50
CA SER A 40 0.21 21.35 -6.13
C SER A 40 1.75 21.35 -6.22
N GLU A 41 2.44 20.88 -5.19
CA GLU A 41 3.91 20.75 -5.18
C GLU A 41 4.43 19.71 -6.18
N LYS A 42 3.58 18.74 -6.55
CA LYS A 42 3.86 17.65 -7.49
C LYS A 42 3.28 17.90 -8.89
N ALA A 43 2.60 19.02 -9.10
CA ALA A 43 2.01 19.37 -10.39
C ALA A 43 3.07 19.38 -11.51
N GLY A 44 2.79 18.67 -12.60
CA GLY A 44 3.69 18.57 -13.76
C GLY A 44 4.98 17.77 -13.54
N LYS A 45 5.16 17.12 -12.39
CA LYS A 45 6.27 16.19 -12.15
C LYS A 45 5.84 14.76 -12.46
N ASP A 46 6.77 13.99 -13.03
CA ASP A 46 6.63 12.54 -13.15
C ASP A 46 6.70 11.92 -11.75
N VAL A 47 5.61 11.30 -11.32
CA VAL A 47 5.52 10.60 -10.03
C VAL A 47 5.49 9.10 -10.24
N ILE A 48 6.29 8.39 -9.44
CA ILE A 48 6.27 6.94 -9.33
C ILE A 48 5.61 6.59 -8.00
N LEU A 49 4.47 5.92 -8.06
CA LEU A 49 3.69 5.59 -6.88
C LEU A 49 4.05 4.22 -6.33
N SER A 50 4.03 4.06 -5.01
CA SER A 50 3.86 2.78 -4.33
C SER A 50 2.46 2.69 -3.73
N GLY A 51 1.78 1.56 -3.94
CA GLY A 51 0.46 1.27 -3.40
C GLY A 51 0.43 0.02 -2.54
N ASP A 52 -0.26 0.10 -1.40
CA ASP A 52 -0.48 -1.05 -0.50
C ASP A 52 -1.82 -0.93 0.24
N GLY A 53 -2.47 -2.09 0.46
CA GLY A 53 -3.72 -2.22 1.19
C GLY A 53 -3.52 -2.74 2.61
N ARG A 54 -4.06 -2.04 3.61
CA ARG A 54 -4.06 -2.47 5.01
C ARG A 54 -5.47 -2.81 5.48
N ASN A 55 -5.69 -4.08 5.81
CA ASN A 55 -6.94 -4.55 6.40
C ASN A 55 -6.93 -4.47 7.94
N ASP A 56 -8.10 -4.23 8.53
CA ASP A 56 -8.30 -4.15 9.98
C ASP A 56 -8.22 -5.50 10.71
N SER A 57 -8.58 -6.59 10.03
CA SER A 57 -8.44 -7.95 10.53
C SER A 57 -7.85 -8.93 9.50
N PRO A 58 -7.23 -10.03 9.94
CA PRO A 58 -6.71 -11.06 9.04
C PRO A 58 -7.82 -11.87 8.36
N GLY A 59 -7.56 -12.38 7.16
CA GLY A 59 -8.46 -13.30 6.46
C GLY A 59 -9.65 -12.62 5.80
N HIS A 60 -10.69 -13.40 5.47
CA HIS A 60 -11.84 -12.92 4.70
C HIS A 60 -12.88 -12.15 5.53
N SER A 61 -12.58 -11.80 6.78
CA SER A 61 -13.48 -11.14 7.72
C SER A 61 -13.22 -9.64 7.93
N ALA A 62 -12.33 -9.04 7.13
CA ALA A 62 -12.03 -7.61 7.24
C ALA A 62 -13.26 -6.73 7.01
N GLN A 63 -13.49 -5.78 7.92
CA GLN A 63 -14.58 -4.80 7.80
C GLN A 63 -14.10 -3.57 7.04
N TYR A 64 -12.83 -3.19 7.21
CA TYR A 64 -12.24 -2.00 6.62
C TYR A 64 -10.90 -2.33 5.96
N CYS A 65 -10.70 -1.76 4.76
CA CYS A 65 -9.41 -1.71 4.07
C CYS A 65 -9.01 -0.26 3.89
N THR A 66 -7.80 0.10 4.28
CA THR A 66 -7.19 1.40 3.95
C THR A 66 -6.15 1.18 2.87
N TYR A 67 -6.40 1.72 1.69
CA TYR A 67 -5.45 1.69 0.57
C TYR A 67 -4.69 3.02 0.51
N SER A 68 -3.37 2.97 0.50
CA SER A 68 -2.51 4.16 0.47
C SER A 68 -1.66 4.19 -0.79
N LEU A 69 -1.54 5.36 -1.42
CA LEU A 69 -0.66 5.63 -2.54
C LEU A 69 0.36 6.70 -2.12
N ALA A 70 1.64 6.36 -2.18
CA ALA A 70 2.73 7.24 -1.79
C ALA A 70 3.72 7.45 -2.94
N ASP A 71 4.33 8.63 -3.02
CA ASP A 71 5.43 8.89 -3.95
C ASP A 71 6.70 8.16 -3.49
N MET A 72 7.30 7.36 -4.38
CA MET A 72 8.53 6.62 -4.09
C MET A 72 9.76 7.50 -3.90
N GLN A 73 9.73 8.76 -4.34
CA GLN A 73 10.87 9.67 -4.21
C GLN A 73 11.06 10.18 -2.79
N ASP A 74 9.99 10.61 -2.12
CA ASP A 74 10.02 11.22 -0.79
C ASP A 74 9.14 10.51 0.25
N ASN A 75 8.43 9.45 -0.16
CA ASN A 75 7.50 8.68 0.66
C ASN A 75 6.29 9.49 1.15
N ALA A 76 5.97 10.62 0.51
CA ALA A 76 4.78 11.38 0.82
C ALA A 76 3.52 10.61 0.40
N ILE A 77 2.55 10.45 1.30
CA ILE A 77 1.25 9.84 0.99
C ILE A 77 0.44 10.87 0.19
N LEU A 78 0.21 10.58 -1.09
CA LEU A 78 -0.51 11.46 -1.99
C LEU A 78 -2.01 11.19 -2.00
N GLN A 79 -2.43 9.96 -1.71
CA GLN A 79 -3.85 9.62 -1.58
C GLN A 79 -4.05 8.43 -0.66
N MET A 80 -5.14 8.45 0.09
CA MET A 80 -5.56 7.36 0.96
C MET A 80 -7.07 7.16 0.85
N ASN A 81 -7.51 5.91 0.68
CA ASN A 81 -8.92 5.56 0.59
C ASN A 81 -9.27 4.48 1.61
N VAL A 82 -10.28 4.74 2.42
CA VAL A 82 -10.89 3.74 3.30
C VAL A 82 -12.08 3.13 2.57
N VAL A 83 -12.14 1.81 2.53
CA VAL A 83 -13.23 1.04 1.93
C VAL A 83 -13.85 0.14 3.00
N ASP A 84 -15.16 0.23 3.16
CA ASP A 84 -15.95 -0.66 4.00
C ASP A 84 -16.38 -1.90 3.19
N VAL A 85 -16.38 -3.07 3.83
CA VAL A 85 -16.76 -4.34 3.19
C VAL A 85 -18.15 -4.33 2.58
N ARG A 86 -19.06 -3.48 3.07
CA ARG A 86 -20.40 -3.26 2.49
C ARG A 86 -20.32 -2.67 1.09
N GLU A 87 -19.33 -1.81 0.82
CA GLU A 87 -19.05 -1.27 -0.52
C GLU A 87 -18.51 -2.36 -1.46
N ALA A 88 -17.87 -3.38 -0.89
CA ALA A 88 -17.38 -4.56 -1.59
C ALA A 88 -18.40 -5.71 -1.64
N SER A 89 -19.69 -5.46 -1.39
CA SER A 89 -20.75 -6.47 -1.38
C SER A 89 -20.45 -7.66 -0.44
N GLY A 90 -19.85 -7.38 0.71
CA GLY A 90 -19.48 -8.41 1.70
C GLY A 90 -18.17 -9.15 1.39
N LYS A 91 -17.44 -8.79 0.32
CA LYS A 91 -16.22 -9.49 -0.12
C LYS A 91 -14.97 -8.66 0.21
N SER A 92 -14.40 -8.91 1.37
CA SER A 92 -13.21 -8.21 1.87
C SER A 92 -12.02 -8.18 0.89
N ASN A 93 -11.81 -9.24 0.12
CA ASN A 93 -10.74 -9.29 -0.90
C ASN A 93 -10.87 -8.21 -1.98
N ASN A 94 -12.09 -7.77 -2.30
CA ASN A 94 -12.32 -6.79 -3.34
C ASN A 94 -12.04 -5.36 -2.86
N MET A 95 -11.99 -5.13 -1.54
CA MET A 95 -11.82 -3.79 -0.97
C MET A 95 -10.49 -3.16 -1.41
N GLU A 96 -9.44 -3.96 -1.49
CA GLU A 96 -8.11 -3.49 -1.89
C GLU A 96 -8.12 -2.97 -3.34
N ARG A 97 -8.73 -3.72 -4.27
CA ARG A 97 -8.93 -3.27 -5.64
C ARG A 97 -9.75 -1.99 -5.72
N ILE A 98 -10.85 -1.90 -4.96
CA ILE A 98 -11.71 -0.71 -4.93
C ILE A 98 -10.93 0.52 -4.42
N GLY A 99 -10.16 0.35 -3.34
CA GLY A 99 -9.34 1.41 -2.75
C GLY A 99 -8.23 1.88 -3.69
N PHE A 100 -7.58 0.94 -4.39
CA PHE A 100 -6.61 1.22 -5.43
C PHE A 100 -7.23 2.02 -6.58
N GLU A 101 -8.35 1.55 -7.15
CA GLU A 101 -8.99 2.20 -8.30
C GLU A 101 -9.41 3.64 -7.95
N ARG A 102 -10.02 3.86 -6.79
CA ARG A 102 -10.37 5.22 -6.32
C ARG A 102 -9.14 6.12 -6.18
N GLY A 103 -8.04 5.57 -5.69
CA GLY A 103 -6.81 6.35 -5.47
C GLY A 103 -6.13 6.71 -6.77
N MET A 104 -6.07 5.75 -7.69
CA MET A 104 -5.54 5.95 -9.03
C MET A 104 -6.40 6.92 -9.84
N ASP A 105 -7.73 6.81 -9.77
CA ASP A 105 -8.64 7.76 -10.44
C ASP A 105 -8.42 9.18 -9.91
N ALA A 106 -8.37 9.36 -8.58
CA ALA A 106 -8.11 10.66 -7.97
C ALA A 106 -6.76 11.26 -8.42
N LEU A 107 -5.68 10.47 -8.40
CA LEU A 107 -4.36 10.98 -8.76
C LEU A 107 -4.16 11.15 -10.28
N HIS A 108 -4.63 10.20 -11.08
CA HIS A 108 -4.39 10.19 -12.53
C HIS A 108 -5.38 11.06 -13.31
N MET A 109 -6.61 11.22 -12.82
CA MET A 109 -7.69 11.88 -13.56
C MET A 109 -8.12 13.21 -12.94
N GLU A 110 -8.09 13.32 -11.62
CA GLU A 110 -8.63 14.50 -10.90
C GLU A 110 -7.55 15.46 -10.41
N SER A 111 -6.31 14.98 -10.27
CA SER A 111 -5.17 15.77 -9.79
C SER A 111 -4.29 16.28 -10.95
N PRO A 112 -3.45 17.32 -10.72
CA PRO A 112 -2.47 17.80 -11.70
C PRO A 112 -1.19 16.93 -11.78
N ILE A 113 -1.17 15.78 -11.13
CA ILE A 113 0.01 14.89 -11.05
C ILE A 113 0.09 14.01 -12.29
N ILE A 114 1.29 13.85 -12.83
CA ILE A 114 1.57 12.90 -13.91
C ILE A 114 2.03 11.59 -13.28
N VAL A 115 1.11 10.64 -13.14
CA VAL A 115 1.45 9.30 -12.65
C VAL A 115 2.15 8.53 -13.77
N LYS A 116 3.46 8.38 -13.67
CA LYS A 116 4.29 7.70 -14.67
C LYS A 116 4.25 6.19 -14.49
N GLU A 117 4.46 5.76 -13.24
CA GLU A 117 4.45 4.35 -12.88
C GLU A 117 3.77 4.13 -11.54
N VAL A 118 3.16 2.97 -11.37
CA VAL A 118 2.65 2.51 -10.08
C VAL A 118 3.22 1.15 -9.74
N VAL A 119 3.59 1.04 -8.47
CA VAL A 119 4.28 -0.09 -7.89
C VAL A 119 3.37 -0.70 -6.83
N THR A 120 2.89 -1.92 -7.06
CA THR A 120 1.94 -2.57 -6.14
C THR A 120 2.49 -3.88 -5.61
N ASP A 121 1.89 -4.33 -4.52
CA ASP A 121 2.05 -5.71 -4.06
C ASP A 121 1.44 -6.70 -5.10
N GLY A 122 1.59 -7.99 -4.83
CA GLY A 122 1.24 -9.05 -5.80
C GLY A 122 -0.26 -9.30 -5.99
N HIS A 123 -1.12 -8.32 -5.75
CA HIS A 123 -2.56 -8.47 -5.84
C HIS A 123 -3.03 -8.68 -7.30
N LEU A 124 -3.50 -9.89 -7.61
CA LEU A 124 -3.85 -10.31 -8.97
C LEU A 124 -4.96 -9.47 -9.62
N GLU A 125 -5.95 -9.03 -8.85
CA GLU A 125 -7.00 -8.16 -9.36
C GLU A 125 -6.49 -6.78 -9.76
N ILE A 126 -5.59 -6.17 -8.97
CA ILE A 126 -4.96 -4.88 -9.31
C ILE A 126 -4.12 -5.03 -10.59
N ALA A 127 -3.33 -6.10 -10.70
CA ALA A 127 -2.60 -6.39 -11.93
C ALA A 127 -3.53 -6.57 -13.15
N SER A 128 -4.68 -7.23 -12.95
CA SER A 128 -5.70 -7.36 -13.99
C SER A 128 -6.31 -6.01 -14.37
N VAL A 129 -6.56 -5.11 -13.40
CA VAL A 129 -7.11 -3.78 -13.64
C VAL A 129 -6.12 -2.94 -14.44
N MET A 130 -4.87 -2.85 -14.00
CA MET A 130 -3.82 -2.10 -14.71
C MET A 130 -3.63 -2.58 -16.15
N LYS A 131 -3.77 -3.89 -16.39
CA LYS A 131 -3.65 -4.46 -17.74
C LYS A 131 -4.85 -4.20 -18.64
N LYS A 132 -6.08 -4.16 -18.09
CA LYS A 132 -7.32 -4.17 -18.88
C LYS A 132 -8.02 -2.81 -18.97
N ALA A 133 -7.83 -1.95 -17.98
CA ALA A 133 -8.51 -0.67 -17.92
C ALA A 133 -7.82 0.33 -18.86
N GLU A 134 -8.54 0.79 -19.89
CA GLU A 134 -7.99 1.73 -20.87
C GLU A 134 -7.51 3.04 -20.22
N LYS A 135 -8.17 3.46 -19.13
CA LYS A 135 -7.79 4.64 -18.34
C LYS A 135 -6.37 4.59 -17.75
N TYR A 136 -5.74 3.42 -17.64
CA TYR A 136 -4.40 3.26 -17.08
C TYR A 136 -3.35 2.81 -18.10
N ARG A 137 -3.70 2.75 -19.39
CA ARG A 137 -2.84 2.17 -20.43
C ARG A 137 -1.47 2.86 -20.56
N ASN A 138 -1.40 4.15 -20.26
CA ASN A 138 -0.18 4.95 -20.35
C ASN A 138 0.61 5.01 -19.03
N VAL A 139 0.11 4.36 -17.97
CA VAL A 139 0.79 4.27 -16.67
C VAL A 139 1.59 2.97 -16.65
N GLY A 140 2.90 3.06 -16.47
CA GLY A 140 3.73 1.89 -16.25
C GLY A 140 3.27 1.16 -14.99
N HIS A 141 3.14 -0.16 -15.05
CA HIS A 141 2.80 -0.97 -13.88
C HIS A 141 3.93 -1.94 -13.57
N HIS A 142 4.52 -1.78 -12.39
CA HIS A 142 5.55 -2.69 -11.90
C HIS A 142 5.03 -3.40 -10.65
N LEU A 143 5.07 -4.73 -10.66
CA LEU A 143 4.84 -5.51 -9.45
C LEU A 143 6.15 -5.57 -8.64
N ALA A 144 6.52 -4.51 -7.92
CA ALA A 144 7.84 -4.44 -7.26
C ALA A 144 8.12 -5.61 -6.31
N ILE A 145 7.08 -6.16 -5.68
CA ILE A 145 7.24 -7.17 -4.64
C ILE A 145 7.18 -8.59 -5.20
N ILE A 146 6.62 -8.81 -6.42
CA ILE A 146 6.62 -10.17 -6.97
C ILE A 146 8.03 -10.60 -7.35
N ASN A 147 8.71 -9.89 -8.24
CA ASN A 147 9.94 -10.46 -8.82
C ASN A 147 11.15 -10.38 -7.89
N VAL A 148 11.41 -9.22 -7.26
CA VAL A 148 12.60 -9.03 -6.43
C VAL A 148 12.40 -9.60 -5.02
N TRP A 149 11.30 -9.27 -4.34
CA TRP A 149 11.09 -9.79 -2.99
C TRP A 149 10.81 -11.31 -2.99
N HIS A 150 9.96 -11.84 -3.88
CA HIS A 150 9.82 -13.30 -3.97
C HIS A 150 11.09 -13.94 -4.54
N GLY A 151 11.80 -13.31 -5.48
CA GLY A 151 13.10 -13.79 -5.95
C GLY A 151 14.10 -13.97 -4.80
N GLY A 152 14.28 -12.94 -3.98
CA GLY A 152 15.13 -12.99 -2.78
C GLY A 152 14.66 -14.02 -1.76
N LYS A 153 13.34 -14.17 -1.55
CA LYS A 153 12.74 -15.17 -0.66
C LYS A 153 12.94 -16.60 -1.17
N ILE A 154 12.76 -16.83 -2.48
CA ILE A 154 12.96 -18.12 -3.15
C ILE A 154 14.44 -18.50 -3.10
N ILE A 155 15.34 -17.58 -3.41
CA ILE A 155 16.79 -17.79 -3.31
C ILE A 155 17.17 -18.16 -1.89
N ALA A 156 16.73 -17.38 -0.89
CA ALA A 156 17.00 -17.67 0.51
C ALA A 156 16.42 -19.04 0.93
N LYS A 157 15.22 -19.40 0.48
CA LYS A 157 14.60 -20.70 0.75
C LYS A 157 15.44 -21.84 0.16
N LYS A 158 15.80 -21.74 -1.13
CA LYS A 158 16.61 -22.75 -1.83
C LYS A 158 17.98 -22.94 -1.17
N VAL A 159 18.67 -21.84 -0.81
CA VAL A 159 19.96 -21.91 -0.10
C VAL A 159 19.80 -22.60 1.25
N ASN A 160 18.76 -22.26 2.02
CA ASN A 160 18.50 -22.91 3.30
C ASN A 160 18.13 -24.40 3.16
N ASP A 161 17.41 -24.78 2.10
CA ASP A 161 17.08 -26.17 1.84
C ASP A 161 18.32 -27.00 1.47
N VAL A 162 19.25 -26.44 0.67
CA VAL A 162 20.54 -27.08 0.36
C VAL A 162 21.45 -27.16 1.58
N ALA A 163 21.41 -26.17 2.47
CA ALA A 163 22.21 -26.14 3.70
C ALA A 163 21.81 -27.21 4.73
N LYS A 164 20.64 -27.86 4.58
CA LYS A 164 20.21 -29.00 5.40
C LYS A 164 20.94 -30.31 5.05
N ALA A 165 21.58 -30.38 3.89
CA ALA A 165 22.33 -31.57 3.48
C ALA A 165 23.65 -31.68 4.26
N LYS A 166 24.07 -32.92 4.55
CA LYS A 166 25.35 -33.21 5.20
C LYS A 166 26.49 -32.60 4.37
N ASN A 167 27.44 -31.92 5.04
CA ASN A 167 28.55 -31.16 4.45
C ASN A 167 28.20 -29.77 3.86
N ASN A 168 26.94 -29.32 3.89
CA ASN A 168 26.53 -28.03 3.32
C ASN A 168 26.14 -26.97 4.37
N GLU A 169 26.34 -27.25 5.65
CA GLU A 169 25.88 -26.43 6.79
C GLU A 169 26.43 -24.99 6.75
N GLN A 170 27.65 -24.81 6.21
CA GLN A 170 28.28 -23.49 6.06
C GLN A 170 27.49 -22.55 5.13
N LEU A 171 26.75 -23.08 4.15
CA LEU A 171 25.93 -22.26 3.23
C LEU A 171 24.85 -21.44 3.97
N LYS A 172 24.43 -21.90 5.16
CA LYS A 172 23.47 -21.16 5.99
C LYS A 172 24.01 -19.79 6.41
N LEU A 173 25.33 -19.67 6.63
CA LEU A 173 26.00 -18.41 6.98
C LEU A 173 25.99 -17.41 5.82
N TRP A 174 25.98 -17.92 4.58
CA TRP A 174 26.02 -17.11 3.36
C TRP A 174 24.63 -16.70 2.86
N ALA A 175 23.55 -17.33 3.33
CA ALA A 175 22.19 -17.05 2.88
C ALA A 175 21.78 -15.56 2.99
N PRO A 176 22.10 -14.82 4.08
CA PRO A 176 21.84 -13.38 4.16
C PRO A 176 22.62 -12.59 3.09
N SER A 177 23.90 -12.90 2.89
CA SER A 177 24.77 -12.21 1.93
C SER A 177 24.33 -12.45 0.49
N ILE A 178 23.96 -13.68 0.14
CA ILE A 178 23.45 -14.05 -1.19
C ILE A 178 22.14 -13.30 -1.48
N ARG A 179 21.22 -13.27 -0.51
CA ARG A 179 19.97 -12.52 -0.63
C ARG A 179 20.26 -11.02 -0.83
N ASN A 180 21.12 -10.43 0.01
CA ASN A 180 21.44 -9.00 -0.07
C ASN A 180 22.15 -8.64 -1.39
N HIS A 181 23.00 -9.53 -1.91
CA HIS A 181 23.62 -9.34 -3.21
C HIS A 181 22.60 -9.39 -4.35
N PHE A 182 21.63 -10.32 -4.30
CA PHE A 182 20.51 -10.33 -5.23
C PHE A 182 19.73 -9.01 -5.20
N TRP A 183 19.43 -8.47 -4.01
CA TRP A 183 18.80 -7.15 -3.87
C TRP A 183 19.63 -6.02 -4.49
N TYR A 184 20.95 -6.04 -4.27
CA TYR A 184 21.85 -5.06 -4.85
C TYR A 184 21.80 -5.14 -6.39
N CYS A 185 21.94 -6.34 -6.97
CA CYS A 185 21.88 -6.54 -8.40
C CYS A 185 20.53 -6.12 -9.00
N SER A 186 19.41 -6.44 -8.36
CA SER A 186 18.08 -6.01 -8.79
C SER A 186 17.86 -4.50 -8.67
N LYS A 187 18.55 -3.83 -7.74
CA LYS A 187 18.51 -2.37 -7.60
C LYS A 187 19.37 -1.67 -8.66
N THR A 188 20.46 -2.30 -9.08
CA THR A 188 21.45 -1.70 -10.01
C THR A 188 21.29 -2.13 -11.46
N CYS A 189 20.44 -3.12 -11.76
CA CYS A 189 20.11 -3.44 -13.15
C CYS A 189 19.25 -2.30 -13.71
N ASN A 190 19.72 -1.66 -14.79
CA ASN A 190 19.04 -0.55 -15.47
C ASN A 190 17.79 -1.02 -16.24
N ASN A 191 16.87 -1.73 -15.60
CA ASN A 191 15.68 -2.32 -16.23
C ASN A 191 15.96 -3.25 -17.44
N ASP A 192 17.19 -3.73 -17.65
CA ASP A 192 17.55 -4.65 -18.76
C ASP A 192 17.00 -6.08 -18.60
N GLY A 193 16.04 -6.30 -17.70
CA GLY A 193 15.58 -7.62 -17.24
C GLY A 193 14.09 -7.91 -17.43
N SER A 194 13.38 -7.13 -18.24
CA SER A 194 11.97 -7.35 -18.61
C SER A 194 11.81 -7.82 -20.04
#